data_AF-A0A7M3SGS8-F1
#
_entry.id   AF-A0A7M3SGS8-F1
#
_cell.length_a   1.000
_cell.length_b   1.000
_cell.length_c   1.000
_cell.angle_alpha   90.00
_cell.angle_beta   90.00
_cell.angle_gamma   90.00
#
_symmetry.space_group_name_H-M   'P 1'
#
loop_
_entity.id
_entity.type
_entity.pdbx_description
1 polymer ?
#
loop_
_entity_poly.entity_id
_entity_poly.type
_entity_poly.pdbx_seq_one_letter_code
_entity_poly.pdbx_strand_id
1 'polypeptide(L)' 'MSLHHITWRATASGLADENVVADALAWLIGDDEAIEIERTTSYHGSELHIIEAKITRKGPALKALAMLG' A
#
# COMPACT_ATOMS: atom_id res chain seq x y z
N MET A 1 4.40 -16.84 -15.38
CA MET A 1 3.21 -16.18 -14.78
C MET A 1 2.98 -14.83 -15.46
N SER A 2 1.73 -14.49 -15.80
CA SER A 2 1.35 -13.16 -16.28
C SER A 2 0.81 -12.35 -15.11
N LEU A 3 1.64 -11.45 -14.57
CA LEU A 3 1.23 -10.43 -13.60
C LEU A 3 1.31 -9.08 -14.32
N HIS A 4 0.16 -8.41 -14.46
CA HIS A 4 0.06 -7.14 -15.19
C HIS A 4 0.35 -5.93 -14.30
N HIS A 5 -0.13 -5.97 -13.06
CA HIS A 5 0.18 -5.01 -12.02
C HIS A 5 -0.10 -5.65 -10.66
N ILE A 6 0.36 -5.01 -9.60
CA ILE A 6 0.02 -5.35 -8.23
C ILE A 6 -0.29 -4.06 -7.48
N THR A 7 -1.29 -4.13 -6.59
CA THR A 7 -1.65 -3.04 -5.70
C THR A 7 -1.79 -3.61 -4.29
N TRP A 8 -1.03 -3.05 -3.35
CA TRP A 8 -1.24 -3.26 -1.92
C TRP A 8 -2.04 -2.08 -1.39
N ARG A 9 -3.02 -2.36 -0.55
CA ARG A 9 -3.83 -1.32 0.07
C ARG A 9 -4.10 -1.68 1.52
N ALA A 10 -3.92 -0.70 2.39
CA ALA A 10 -4.27 -0.77 3.80
C ALA A 10 -5.03 0.49 4.21
N THR A 11 -5.73 0.40 5.33
CA THR A 11 -6.40 1.53 5.96
C THR A 11 -5.85 1.74 7.36
N ALA A 12 -5.52 2.98 7.70
CA ALA A 12 -5.19 3.40 9.05
C ALA A 12 -6.34 4.25 9.59
N SER A 13 -6.89 3.88 10.75
CA SER A 13 -7.86 4.74 11.45
C SER A 13 -7.14 5.96 12.01
N GLY A 14 -7.88 7.00 12.41
CA GLY A 14 -7.30 8.17 13.09
C GLY A 14 -6.59 7.88 14.43
N LEU A 15 -6.57 6.62 14.91
CA LEU A 15 -5.78 6.20 16.08
C LEU A 15 -4.45 5.53 15.70
N ALA A 16 -4.36 4.98 14.48
CA ALA A 16 -3.16 4.32 14.00
C ALA A 16 -2.18 5.35 13.42
N ASP A 17 -0.88 5.08 13.55
CA ASP A 17 0.15 5.86 12.85
C ASP A 17 0.20 5.41 11.38
N GLU A 18 -0.27 6.28 10.47
CA GLU A 18 -0.25 6.00 9.04
C GLU A 18 1.16 5.75 8.49
N ASN A 19 2.20 6.32 9.09
CA ASN A 19 3.57 6.16 8.60
C ASN A 19 4.10 4.75 8.84
N VAL A 20 3.76 4.14 9.97
CA VAL A 20 4.13 2.74 10.26
C VAL A 20 3.48 1.78 9.25
N VAL A 21 2.24 2.06 8.84
CA VAL A 21 1.54 1.27 7.83
C VAL A 21 2.13 1.52 6.44
N ALA A 22 2.48 2.77 6.13
CA ALA A 22 3.18 3.14 4.90
C ALA A 22 4.54 2.43 4.77
N ASP A 23 5.36 2.42 5.83
CA ASP A 23 6.64 1.72 5.87
C ASP A 23 6.48 0.21 5.65
N ALA A 24 5.44 -0.40 6.21
CA ALA A 24 5.15 -1.81 5.99
C ALA A 24 4.76 -2.10 4.53
N LEU A 25 3.97 -1.23 3.90
CA LEU A 25 3.64 -1.35 2.48
C LEU A 25 4.86 -1.08 1.59
N ALA A 26 5.74 -0.15 1.98
CA ALA A 26 6.99 0.16 1.29
C ALA A 26 7.92 -1.06 1.29
N TRP A 27 8.05 -1.73 2.43
CA TRP A 27 8.77 -2.99 2.55
C TRP A 27 8.16 -4.09 1.67
N LEU A 28 6.82 -4.22 1.64
CA LEU A 28 6.13 -5.27 0.88
C LEU A 28 6.18 -5.03 -0.64
N ILE A 29 6.09 -3.79 -1.10
CA ILE A 29 6.14 -3.42 -2.51
C ILE A 29 7.59 -3.35 -3.02
N GLY A 30 8.56 -3.07 -2.13
CA GLY A 30 9.98 -2.93 -2.43
C GLY A 30 10.33 -1.64 -3.19
N ASP A 31 9.52 -0.60 -3.05
CA ASP A 31 9.63 0.69 -3.75
C ASP A 31 8.93 1.80 -2.94
N ASP A 32 9.69 2.56 -2.15
CA ASP A 32 9.17 3.60 -1.26
C ASP A 32 8.46 4.73 -2.02
N GLU A 33 8.91 5.02 -3.25
CA GLU A 33 8.31 6.06 -4.11
C GLU A 33 6.94 5.63 -4.66
N ALA A 34 6.58 4.35 -4.55
CA ALA A 34 5.30 3.83 -4.99
C ALA A 34 4.17 4.02 -3.95
N ILE A 35 4.46 4.60 -2.77
CA ILE A 35 3.51 4.79 -1.68
C ILE A 35 2.73 6.10 -1.82
N GLU A 36 1.41 6.00 -1.75
CA GLU A 36 0.49 7.12 -1.67
C GLU A 36 -0.35 7.02 -0.41
N ILE A 37 -0.49 8.13 0.34
CA ILE A 37 -1.35 8.25 1.51
C ILE A 37 -2.46 9.27 1.20
N GLU A 38 -3.70 8.82 1.20
CA GLU A 38 -4.89 9.64 1.03
C GLU A 38 -5.62 9.79 2.37
N ARG A 39 -5.84 11.04 2.81
CA ARG A 39 -6.70 11.34 3.97
C ARG A 39 -8.16 11.43 3.54
N THR A 40 -9.01 10.69 4.24
CA THR A 40 -10.45 10.60 3.98
C THR A 40 -11.24 10.35 5.27
N THR A 41 -12.53 10.08 5.15
CA THR A 41 -13.39 9.70 6.26
C THR A 41 -13.98 8.31 6.03
N SER A 42 -14.10 7.53 7.10
CA SER A 42 -14.82 6.27 7.08
C SER A 42 -16.30 6.47 6.76
N TYR A 43 -17.01 5.38 6.51
CA TYR A 43 -18.47 5.40 6.31
C TYR A 43 -19.24 6.07 7.48
N HIS A 44 -18.70 6.00 8.71
CA HIS A 44 -19.29 6.61 9.90
C HIS A 44 -18.71 7.99 10.25
N GLY A 45 -17.96 8.61 9.32
CA GLY A 45 -17.44 9.98 9.45
C GLY A 45 -16.17 10.11 10.31
N SER A 46 -15.62 9.01 10.82
CA SER A 46 -14.34 9.04 11.55
C SER A 46 -13.17 9.25 10.58
N GLU A 47 -12.10 9.88 11.04
CA GLU A 47 -10.89 10.05 10.24
C GLU A 47 -10.27 8.71 9.84
N LEU A 48 -9.82 8.63 8.59
CA LEU A 48 -9.23 7.45 7.98
C LEU A 48 -8.15 7.86 6.98
N HIS A 49 -7.06 7.12 6.93
CA HIS A 49 -6.08 7.18 5.86
C HIS A 49 -6.18 5.91 5.00
N ILE A 50 -6.25 6.08 3.69
CA ILE A 50 -6.06 5.00 2.71
C ILE A 50 -4.61 5.06 2.26
N ILE A 51 -3.91 3.93 2.36
CA ILE A 51 -2.49 3.82 2.02
C ILE A 51 -2.40 2.81 0.90
N GLU A 52 -1.87 3.22 -0.25
CA GLU A 52 -1.77 2.42 -1.46
C GLU A 52 -0.32 2.34 -1.95
N ALA A 53 0.07 1.15 -2.42
CA ALA A 53 1.31 0.92 -3.14
C ALA A 53 1.00 0.23 -4.48
N LYS A 54 1.44 0.78 -5.61
CA LYS A 54 1.10 0.23 -6.93
C LYS A 54 2.29 0.10 -7.86
N ILE A 55 2.45 -1.10 -8.43
CA ILE A 55 3.42 -1.36 -9.49
C ILE A 55 2.72 -1.91 -10.72
N THR A 56 2.94 -1.28 -11.87
CA THR A 56 2.43 -1.70 -13.19
C THR A 56 3.47 -2.41 -14.06
N ARG A 57 4.75 -2.37 -13.66
CA ARG A 57 5.84 -3.03 -14.39
C ARG A 57 5.94 -4.49 -13.97
N LYS A 58 5.88 -5.42 -14.92
CA LYS A 58 5.92 -6.88 -14.68
C LYS A 58 7.06 -7.34 -13.77
N GLY A 59 8.29 -6.88 -14.02
CA GLY A 59 9.47 -7.31 -13.26
C GLY A 59 9.37 -6.96 -11.77
N PRO A 60 9.24 -5.67 -11.42
CA PRO A 60 9.01 -5.26 -10.04
C PRO A 60 7.74 -5.85 -9.41
N ALA A 61 6.65 -6.01 -10.18
CA ALA A 61 5.41 -6.58 -9.65
C ALA A 61 5.61 -8.05 -9.21
N LEU A 62 6.37 -8.84 -9.98
CA LEU A 62 6.68 -10.22 -9.61
C LEU A 62 7.59 -10.30 -8.36
N LYS A 63 8.49 -9.32 -8.18
CA LYS A 63 9.31 -9.22 -6.96
C LYS A 63 8.45 -8.89 -5.74
N ALA A 64 7.57 -7.90 -5.86
CA ALA A 64 6.63 -7.55 -4.79
C ALA A 64 5.70 -8.71 -4.43
N LEU A 65 5.21 -9.48 -5.42
CA LEU A 65 4.41 -10.68 -5.17
C LEU A 65 5.18 -11.73 -4.35
N ALA A 66 6.46 -11.93 -4.65
CA ALA A 66 7.30 -12.89 -3.93
C ALA A 66 7.57 -12.52 -2.46
N MET A 67 7.36 -11.26 -2.07
CA MET A 67 7.53 -10.81 -0.67
C MET A 67 6.44 -11.36 0.27
N LEU A 68 5.34 -11.92 -0.26
CA LEU A 68 4.28 -12.52 0.56
C LEU A 68 4.64 -13.90 1.15
N GLY A 69 5.70 -14.57 0.66
CA GLY A 69 6.09 -15.92 1.07
C GLY A 69 6.04 -16.93 -0.07
#